data_AF-A0A954T8B6-F1
#
_entry.id   AF-A0A954T8B6-F1
#
_cell.length_a   1.000
_cell.length_b   1.000
_cell.length_c   1.000
_cell.angle_alpha   90.00
_cell.angle_beta   90.00
_cell.angle_gamma   90.00
#
_symmetry.space_group_name_H-M   'P 1'
#
loop_
_entity.id
_entity.type
_entity.pdbx_description
1 polymer ?
#
loop_
_entity_poly.entity_id
_entity_poly.type
_entity_poly.pdbx_seq_one_letter_code
_entity_poly.pdbx_strand_id
1 'polypeptide(L)'
;MFIASSPPHGGSRRAAGRRSGLSLVVVMLALSTSLIVTMSFVQTQNITQHLTGNAAEGALLQAAAQSGATAALQRMRSAGWAGVEEVLTAELTSDSSGSVGYLVEFLPVTTSDSDGQQNEEEDLQHALQVRIRSVGRRLQPDGTPVGRQRVVEVIVRLEPRVPGRTLVSGDEADVSDLAANPGDYDAIQQYALFASDSSTSLSLDPETCIEGPMRLRKTLNLFKGVRWSSSIRSTYQKAVGQRLGGGGLPIHPHPLNGAITFQETPSSSIQSDISDLQRSWSVDSSSLSLPPVTSTNWRTYQLYDGGFTYSAVEIGSSLSSTTLHPTATNPLGVFYRTGNVQINSDVRIEGTLFATGRVELRGSRTVFSSVRWRNASGEQLTDTSSLWPRLPVLVADEITSERDAQVLIDGAVVTSDGFSGEAGDYELPDISANEFFTTATAVPLAAPFSRVQLDGSQDLTGLTANQQYSLWLDNGGSGHWYPITAVDASARQLTVTGEVEISSPVSCRVARTLRRYVNIRGPLSGDSLQISRTVKWEAPSSFVWSLVRYYWGQYNDYRQSQGDPPVGFDEYVASNEVLVGWSGLPLDPTFHLQYAGEKKYRWSPPLFRAWNSTTEHVPHSGYRWTVVSWREVP
;
A
#
# COMPACT_ATOMS: atom_id res chain seq x y z
N MET A 1 -29.17 85.23 43.35
CA MET A 1 -30.45 85.50 42.67
C MET A 1 -31.54 85.05 43.64
N PHE A 2 -31.95 85.94 44.56
CA PHE A 2 -33.27 86.63 44.57
C PHE A 2 -34.43 85.62 44.76
N ILE A 3 -35.38 85.68 45.71
CA ILE A 3 -35.94 86.72 46.59
C ILE A 3 -36.68 86.03 47.75
N ALA A 4 -36.77 86.73 48.89
CA ALA A 4 -37.58 86.42 50.06
C ALA A 4 -39.07 86.76 49.88
N SER A 5 -39.99 86.11 50.61
CA SER A 5 -41.20 86.78 51.15
C SER A 5 -42.00 85.87 52.09
N SER A 6 -42.08 86.27 53.37
CA SER A 6 -43.19 85.94 54.29
C SER A 6 -44.46 86.70 53.87
N PRO A 7 -45.68 86.30 54.31
CA PRO A 7 -46.30 86.91 55.52
C PRO A 7 -47.30 85.98 56.30
N PRO A 8 -47.95 86.46 57.39
CA PRO A 8 -48.35 85.65 58.55
C PRO A 8 -49.87 85.56 58.88
N HIS A 9 -50.14 84.93 60.03
CA HIS A 9 -51.30 84.97 60.95
C HIS A 9 -52.34 83.83 60.92
N GLY A 10 -52.41 83.12 62.07
CA GLY A 10 -53.67 82.99 62.82
C GLY A 10 -54.29 81.60 62.97
N GLY A 11 -54.38 81.10 64.21
CA GLY A 11 -55.58 80.38 64.67
C GLY A 11 -55.51 78.87 64.95
N SER A 12 -55.15 78.52 66.19
CA SER A 12 -55.75 77.48 67.06
C SER A 12 -56.10 76.07 66.54
N ARG A 13 -55.58 75.02 67.18
CA ARG A 13 -56.27 74.19 68.21
C ARG A 13 -55.46 72.93 68.57
N ARG A 14 -55.65 72.51 69.82
CA ARG A 14 -55.06 71.38 70.57
C ARG A 14 -55.11 70.03 69.85
N ALA A 15 -54.12 69.17 70.09
CA ALA A 15 -54.32 67.84 70.69
C ALA A 15 -52.97 67.17 71.02
N ALA A 16 -52.86 66.65 72.24
CA ALA A 16 -51.73 65.87 72.73
C ALA A 16 -51.75 64.43 72.14
N GLY A 17 -50.57 63.85 71.90
CA GLY A 17 -50.44 62.46 71.47
C GLY A 17 -49.02 61.90 71.67
N ARG A 18 -48.89 61.01 72.65
CA ARG A 18 -47.72 60.22 73.10
C ARG A 18 -46.67 59.91 72.02
N ARG A 19 -45.41 60.31 72.27
CA ARG A 19 -44.20 59.84 71.57
C ARG A 19 -43.55 58.69 72.36
N SER A 20 -43.86 57.43 72.02
CA SER A 20 -43.04 56.27 72.45
C SER A 20 -43.08 55.05 71.51
N GLY A 21 -43.79 55.12 70.37
CA GLY A 21 -43.83 54.02 69.36
C GLY A 21 -42.99 54.27 68.10
N LEU A 22 -42.74 55.54 67.75
CA LEU A 22 -42.12 55.90 66.46
C LEU A 22 -40.59 55.70 66.45
N SER A 23 -39.90 55.84 67.59
CA SER A 23 -38.46 55.50 67.67
C SER A 23 -38.22 54.00 67.60
N LEU A 24 -39.13 53.17 68.15
CA LEU A 24 -39.02 51.72 68.10
C LEU A 24 -39.21 51.17 66.66
N VAL A 25 -40.14 51.75 65.90
CA VAL A 25 -40.34 51.41 64.48
C VAL A 25 -39.15 51.85 63.62
N VAL A 26 -38.61 53.06 63.84
CA VAL A 26 -37.42 53.53 63.09
C VAL A 26 -36.18 52.71 63.44
N VAL A 27 -36.00 52.33 64.71
CA VAL A 27 -34.88 51.47 65.15
C VAL A 27 -35.03 50.04 64.63
N MET A 28 -36.24 49.46 64.63
CA MET A 28 -36.48 48.15 64.00
C MET A 28 -36.29 48.17 62.49
N LEU A 29 -36.68 49.26 61.82
CA LEU A 29 -36.49 49.42 60.38
C LEU A 29 -35.00 49.62 60.04
N ALA A 30 -34.26 50.35 60.87
CA ALA A 30 -32.81 50.50 60.76
C ALA A 30 -32.06 49.18 61.04
N LEU A 31 -32.50 48.39 62.04
CA LEU A 31 -31.96 47.05 62.32
C LEU A 31 -32.29 46.06 61.21
N SER A 32 -33.51 46.07 60.69
CA SER A 32 -33.94 45.23 59.57
C SER A 32 -33.15 45.55 58.31
N THR A 33 -33.02 46.82 57.95
CA THR A 33 -32.24 47.26 56.78
C THR A 33 -30.75 46.96 56.96
N SER A 34 -30.19 47.17 58.16
CA SER A 34 -28.82 46.77 58.48
C SER A 34 -28.61 45.26 58.35
N LEU A 35 -29.56 44.43 58.83
CA LEU A 35 -29.47 42.98 58.75
C LEU A 35 -29.54 42.50 57.29
N ILE A 36 -30.43 43.07 56.49
CA ILE A 36 -30.57 42.78 55.06
C ILE A 36 -29.28 43.15 54.31
N VAL A 37 -28.72 44.34 54.54
CA VAL A 37 -27.47 44.78 53.92
C VAL A 37 -26.31 43.87 54.32
N THR A 38 -26.26 43.45 55.59
CA THR A 38 -25.21 42.53 56.08
C THR A 38 -25.36 41.13 55.46
N MET A 39 -26.59 40.60 55.37
CA MET A 39 -26.87 39.31 54.71
C MET A 39 -26.54 39.36 53.22
N SER A 40 -26.92 40.42 52.52
CA SER A 40 -26.56 40.59 51.10
C SER A 40 -25.05 40.71 50.90
N PHE A 41 -24.33 41.36 51.81
CA PHE A 41 -22.88 41.47 51.75
C PHE A 41 -22.21 40.11 52.00
N VAL A 42 -22.65 39.36 53.01
CA VAL A 42 -22.17 38.00 53.30
C VAL A 42 -22.46 37.05 52.14
N GLN A 43 -23.66 37.12 51.54
CA GLN A 43 -24.00 36.33 50.36
C GLN A 43 -23.13 36.70 49.15
N THR A 44 -22.88 38.00 48.92
CA THR A 44 -22.04 38.47 47.80
C THR A 44 -20.59 38.03 47.99
N GLN A 45 -20.05 38.12 49.22
CA GLN A 45 -18.71 37.62 49.54
C GLN A 45 -18.62 36.11 49.37
N ASN A 46 -19.63 35.36 49.80
CA ASN A 46 -19.69 33.91 49.64
C ASN A 46 -19.73 33.50 48.15
N ILE A 47 -20.57 34.15 47.34
CA ILE A 47 -20.63 33.93 45.89
C ILE A 47 -19.29 34.28 45.22
N THR A 48 -18.66 35.39 45.62
CA THR A 48 -17.36 35.82 45.06
C THR A 48 -16.25 34.85 45.42
N GLN A 49 -16.22 34.34 46.66
CA GLN A 49 -15.27 33.30 47.07
C GLN A 49 -15.49 32.00 46.30
N HIS A 50 -16.74 31.57 46.11
CA HIS A 50 -17.05 30.40 45.30
C HIS A 50 -16.67 30.59 43.82
N LEU A 51 -16.91 31.76 43.23
CA LEU A 51 -16.52 32.05 41.84
C LEU A 51 -15.00 32.07 41.67
N THR A 52 -14.28 32.69 42.60
CA THR A 52 -12.80 32.77 42.55
C THR A 52 -12.17 31.39 42.77
N GLY A 53 -12.71 30.61 43.71
CA GLY A 53 -12.30 29.21 43.92
C GLY A 53 -12.55 28.34 42.70
N ASN A 54 -13.74 28.44 42.10
CA ASN A 54 -14.10 27.67 40.89
C ASN A 54 -13.25 28.08 39.67
N ALA A 55 -12.88 29.37 39.55
CA ALA A 55 -12.01 29.84 38.48
C ALA A 55 -10.57 29.34 38.66
N ALA A 56 -10.04 29.38 39.88
CA ALA A 56 -8.72 28.85 40.21
C ALA A 56 -8.64 27.32 40.02
N GLU A 57 -9.66 26.59 40.47
CA GLU A 57 -9.77 25.15 40.26
C GLU A 57 -9.88 24.82 38.76
N GLY A 58 -10.68 25.59 38.01
CA GLY A 58 -10.76 25.46 36.55
C GLY A 58 -9.41 25.65 35.86
N ALA A 59 -8.59 26.60 36.30
CA ALA A 59 -7.25 26.83 35.76
C ALA A 59 -6.27 25.70 36.12
N LEU A 60 -6.34 25.16 37.33
CA LEU A 60 -5.52 24.01 37.76
C LEU A 60 -5.86 22.76 36.95
N LEU A 61 -7.15 22.50 36.71
CA LEU A 61 -7.60 21.37 35.89
C LEU A 61 -7.19 21.54 34.42
N GLN A 62 -7.24 22.76 33.89
CA GLN A 62 -6.75 23.05 32.54
C GLN A 62 -5.25 22.82 32.41
N ALA A 63 -4.46 23.32 33.37
CA ALA A 63 -3.02 23.10 33.42
C ALA A 63 -2.69 21.60 33.57
N ALA A 64 -3.50 20.85 34.32
CA ALA A 64 -3.36 19.40 34.44
C ALA A 64 -3.59 18.69 33.10
N ALA A 65 -4.65 19.04 32.38
CA ALA A 65 -4.94 18.49 31.04
C ALA A 65 -3.83 18.83 30.03
N GLN A 66 -3.32 20.07 30.01
CA GLN A 66 -2.20 20.47 29.15
C GLN A 66 -0.91 19.71 29.49
N SER A 67 -0.63 19.51 30.79
CA SER A 67 0.51 18.74 31.26
C SER A 67 0.40 17.28 30.84
N GLY A 68 -0.78 16.68 30.97
CA GLY A 68 -1.05 15.32 30.52
C GLY A 68 -0.86 15.15 29.00
N ALA A 69 -1.40 16.08 28.19
CA ALA A 69 -1.20 16.07 26.74
C ALA A 69 0.30 16.19 26.36
N THR A 70 1.05 17.05 27.04
CA THR A 70 2.50 17.21 26.82
C THR A 70 3.28 15.95 27.23
N ALA A 71 2.93 15.36 28.38
CA ALA A 71 3.52 14.11 28.85
C ALA A 71 3.24 12.96 27.87
N ALA A 72 2.03 12.90 27.31
CA ALA A 72 1.66 11.92 26.29
C ALA A 72 2.51 12.04 25.02
N LEU A 73 2.71 13.26 24.51
CA LEU A 73 3.57 13.51 23.34
C LEU A 73 5.02 13.10 23.59
N GLN A 74 5.57 13.40 24.78
CA GLN A 74 6.90 12.96 25.16
C GLN A 74 6.97 11.43 25.28
N ARG A 75 5.93 10.81 25.84
CA ARG A 75 5.84 9.37 25.99
C ARG A 75 5.83 8.66 24.64
N MET A 76 4.98 9.08 23.71
CA MET A 76 4.86 8.50 22.36
C MET A 76 6.16 8.58 21.54
N ARG A 77 7.01 9.56 21.84
CA ARG A 77 8.34 9.75 21.25
C ARG A 77 9.46 9.02 22.00
N SER A 78 9.12 8.18 22.99
CA SER A 78 10.10 7.40 23.75
C SER A 78 10.07 5.93 23.32
N ALA A 79 11.22 5.25 23.37
CA ALA A 79 11.30 3.80 23.11
C ALA A 79 10.45 2.95 24.05
N GLY A 80 10.10 3.47 25.23
CA GLY A 80 9.36 2.71 26.22
C GLY A 80 7.85 2.74 26.04
N TRP A 81 7.29 3.49 25.07
CA TRP A 81 5.84 3.62 24.92
C TRP A 81 5.21 2.26 24.63
N ALA A 82 4.24 1.85 25.44
CA ALA A 82 3.60 0.55 25.34
C ALA A 82 2.50 0.51 24.26
N GLY A 83 2.20 1.64 23.62
CA GLY A 83 1.22 1.76 22.54
C GLY A 83 -0.06 2.48 22.97
N VAL A 84 -1.07 2.42 22.10
CA VAL A 84 -2.35 3.12 22.28
C VAL A 84 -3.20 2.59 23.45
N GLU A 85 -2.89 1.39 23.96
CA GLU A 85 -3.55 0.86 25.15
C GLU A 85 -2.94 1.39 26.46
N GLU A 86 -1.80 2.10 26.41
CA GLU A 86 -1.19 2.70 27.59
C GLU A 86 -2.06 3.84 28.14
N VAL A 87 -2.34 3.80 29.44
CA VAL A 87 -3.06 4.86 30.15
C VAL A 87 -2.08 5.63 31.01
N LEU A 88 -1.94 6.94 30.78
CA LEU A 88 -1.06 7.78 31.59
C LEU A 88 -1.86 8.49 32.68
N THR A 89 -1.39 8.39 33.91
CA THR A 89 -1.92 9.14 35.05
C THR A 89 -0.79 9.71 35.86
N ALA A 90 -0.95 10.94 36.34
CA ALA A 90 -0.07 11.51 37.34
C ALA A 90 -0.82 12.50 38.22
N GLU A 91 -0.38 12.60 39.46
CA GLU A 91 -0.78 13.63 40.40
C GLU A 91 0.16 14.83 40.27
N LEU A 92 -0.40 16.04 40.16
CA LEU A 92 0.38 17.28 40.08
C LEU A 92 0.41 18.01 41.43
N THR A 93 -0.70 17.95 42.15
CA THR A 93 -0.83 18.58 43.47
C THR A 93 -1.85 17.83 44.31
N SER A 94 -1.63 17.80 45.63
CA SER A 94 -2.56 17.25 46.60
C SER A 94 -2.75 18.20 47.77
N ASP A 95 -3.98 18.22 48.28
CA ASP A 95 -4.39 18.95 49.47
C ASP A 95 -5.26 18.06 50.38
N SER A 96 -5.71 18.61 51.52
CA SER A 96 -6.55 17.89 52.48
C SER A 96 -7.92 17.46 51.94
N SER A 97 -8.32 18.00 50.79
CA SER A 97 -9.62 17.74 50.13
C SER A 97 -9.50 16.82 48.91
N GLY A 98 -8.29 16.44 48.50
CA GLY A 98 -8.07 15.54 47.38
C GLY A 98 -6.83 15.90 46.56
N SER A 99 -6.65 15.24 45.43
CA SER A 99 -5.55 15.49 44.50
C SER A 99 -6.02 15.91 43.12
N VAL A 100 -5.25 16.76 42.46
CA VAL A 100 -5.47 17.18 41.08
C VAL A 100 -4.41 16.51 40.22
N GLY A 101 -4.87 15.87 39.15
CA GLY A 101 -4.03 15.15 38.22
C GLY A 101 -4.65 15.06 36.84
N TYR A 102 -4.00 14.29 35.98
CA TYR A 102 -4.50 14.01 34.64
C TYR A 102 -4.72 12.51 34.42
N LEU A 103 -5.62 12.22 33.48
CA LEU A 103 -5.80 10.92 32.85
C LEU A 103 -5.64 11.12 31.34
N VAL A 104 -4.76 10.36 30.70
CA VAL A 104 -4.62 10.35 29.24
C VAL A 104 -5.04 9.01 28.69
N GLU A 105 -5.85 9.07 27.64
CA GLU A 105 -6.23 7.94 26.81
C GLU A 105 -5.86 8.22 25.35
N PHE A 106 -5.45 7.18 24.62
CA PHE A 106 -5.21 7.24 23.19
C PHE A 106 -6.39 6.60 22.45
N LEU A 107 -7.01 7.35 21.55
CA LEU A 107 -8.24 6.98 20.86
C LEU A 107 -8.05 7.06 19.34
N PRO A 108 -8.78 6.25 18.56
CA PRO A 108 -8.77 6.38 17.11
C PRO A 108 -9.42 7.71 16.69
N VAL A 109 -8.97 8.28 15.57
CA VAL A 109 -9.62 9.43 14.94
C VAL A 109 -10.79 8.92 14.10
N THR A 110 -11.95 9.55 14.25
CA THR A 110 -13.18 9.22 13.54
C THR A 110 -13.59 10.36 12.61
N THR A 111 -14.43 10.07 11.63
CA THR A 111 -14.85 11.04 10.59
C THR A 111 -15.66 12.22 11.10
N SER A 112 -16.18 12.15 12.33
CA SER A 112 -16.83 13.29 13.01
C SER A 112 -15.84 14.32 13.55
N ASP A 113 -14.54 14.03 13.47
CA ASP A 113 -13.46 14.80 14.08
C ASP A 113 -12.75 15.73 13.08
N SER A 114 -13.00 15.52 11.78
CA SER A 114 -12.62 16.35 10.65
C SER A 114 -13.76 17.31 10.27
N ASP A 115 -13.44 18.50 9.76
CA ASP A 115 -14.41 19.54 9.37
C ASP A 115 -15.28 19.10 8.18
N GLY A 116 -16.30 18.27 8.44
CA GLY A 116 -17.58 18.25 7.73
C GLY A 116 -17.63 17.81 6.26
N GLN A 117 -16.55 17.31 5.64
CA GLN A 117 -16.63 16.67 4.32
C GLN A 117 -16.35 15.17 4.44
N GLN A 118 -17.40 14.36 4.25
CA GLN A 118 -17.29 12.90 4.17
C GLN A 118 -16.69 12.52 2.81
N ASN A 119 -15.41 12.18 2.78
CA ASN A 119 -14.80 11.41 1.71
C ASN A 119 -14.25 10.12 2.33
N GLU A 120 -14.85 8.98 2.01
CA GLU A 120 -14.40 7.65 2.50
C GLU A 120 -12.90 7.37 2.14
N GLU A 121 -12.33 8.12 1.19
CA GLU A 121 -10.91 8.08 0.80
C GLU A 121 -9.99 8.97 1.64
N GLU A 122 -10.48 10.07 2.24
CA GLU A 122 -9.72 10.86 3.23
C GLU A 122 -9.57 10.09 4.56
N ASP A 123 -10.46 9.12 4.81
CA ASP A 123 -10.52 8.36 6.05
C ASP A 123 -9.33 7.40 6.25
N LEU A 124 -8.63 6.99 5.19
CA LEU A 124 -7.43 6.15 5.30
C LEU A 124 -6.28 6.87 6.02
N GLN A 125 -6.23 8.20 5.96
CA GLN A 125 -5.21 8.97 6.69
C GLN A 125 -5.39 8.86 8.21
N HIS A 126 -6.63 8.68 8.69
CA HIS A 126 -6.92 8.53 10.10
C HIS A 126 -6.33 7.25 10.70
N ALA A 127 -6.07 6.22 9.89
CA ALA A 127 -5.41 4.99 10.35
C ALA A 127 -3.98 5.22 10.85
N LEU A 128 -3.36 6.33 10.46
CA LEU A 128 -2.03 6.77 10.87
C LEU A 128 -2.07 7.87 11.94
N GLN A 129 -3.27 8.22 12.40
CA GLN A 129 -3.46 9.26 13.40
C GLN A 129 -3.90 8.67 14.74
N VAL A 130 -3.50 9.35 15.80
CA VAL A 130 -3.91 9.03 17.16
C VAL A 130 -4.48 10.29 17.79
N ARG A 131 -5.65 10.17 18.40
CA ARG A 131 -6.22 11.20 19.25
C ARG A 131 -5.75 10.96 20.68
N ILE A 132 -5.06 11.94 21.22
CA ILE A 132 -4.72 12.01 22.63
C ILE A 132 -5.84 12.77 23.33
N ARG A 133 -6.53 12.13 24.25
CA ARG A 133 -7.53 12.76 25.12
C ARG A 133 -6.98 12.87 26.52
N SER A 134 -6.60 14.08 26.94
CA SER A 134 -6.12 14.35 28.30
C SER A 134 -7.20 15.03 29.13
N VAL A 135 -7.61 14.38 30.22
CA VAL A 135 -8.63 14.88 31.14
C VAL A 135 -7.97 15.31 32.44
N GLY A 136 -7.97 16.62 32.71
CA GLY A 136 -7.64 17.18 34.00
C GLY A 136 -8.80 16.98 34.97
N ARG A 137 -8.55 16.26 36.07
CA ARG A 137 -9.57 15.89 37.06
C ARG A 137 -9.05 16.04 38.48
N ARG A 138 -9.98 16.26 39.40
CA ARG A 138 -9.73 16.19 40.84
C ARG A 138 -10.27 14.88 41.40
N LEU A 139 -9.48 14.20 42.21
CA LEU A 139 -9.82 12.97 42.90
C LEU A 139 -9.96 13.27 44.40
N GLN A 140 -11.00 12.76 45.04
CA GLN A 140 -11.10 12.74 46.49
C GLN A 140 -10.10 11.74 47.09
N PRO A 141 -9.85 11.78 48.43
CA PRO A 141 -8.94 10.82 49.09
C PRO A 141 -9.34 9.35 48.93
N ASP A 142 -10.60 9.07 48.59
CA ASP A 142 -11.11 7.73 48.28
C ASP A 142 -10.92 7.33 46.80
N GLY A 143 -10.32 8.20 45.99
CA GLY A 143 -10.07 8.01 44.57
C GLY A 143 -11.23 8.36 43.64
N THR A 144 -12.35 8.89 44.17
CA THR A 144 -13.50 9.25 43.32
C THR A 144 -13.27 10.60 42.62
N PRO A 145 -13.52 10.71 41.31
CA PRO A 145 -13.42 11.98 40.61
C PRO A 145 -14.57 12.91 41.02
N VAL A 146 -14.24 14.15 41.39
CA VAL A 146 -15.21 15.14 41.89
C VAL A 146 -15.00 16.49 41.22
N GLY A 147 -16.10 17.19 40.95
CA GLY A 147 -16.08 18.52 40.36
C GLY A 147 -16.11 18.52 38.83
N ARG A 148 -15.76 19.67 38.24
CA ARG A 148 -15.67 19.84 36.79
C ARG A 148 -14.41 19.15 36.26
N GLN A 149 -14.41 18.79 34.99
CA GLN A 149 -13.24 18.27 34.28
C GLN A 149 -12.89 19.25 33.15
N ARG A 150 -11.61 19.28 32.77
CA ARG A 150 -11.13 20.00 31.58
C ARG A 150 -10.49 19.00 30.65
N VAL A 151 -10.71 19.15 29.34
CA VAL A 151 -10.21 18.20 28.35
C VAL A 151 -9.34 18.93 27.35
N VAL A 152 -8.15 18.38 27.09
CA VAL A 152 -7.31 18.76 25.97
C VAL A 152 -7.28 17.59 25.01
N GLU A 153 -7.61 17.87 23.75
CA GLU A 153 -7.56 16.92 22.65
C GLU A 153 -6.45 17.31 21.69
N VAL A 154 -5.58 16.35 21.37
CA VAL A 154 -4.47 16.53 20.43
C VAL A 154 -4.55 15.42 19.40
N ILE A 155 -4.55 15.77 18.12
CA ILE A 155 -4.42 14.78 17.05
C ILE A 155 -2.97 14.78 16.58
N VAL A 156 -2.35 13.61 16.59
CA VAL A 156 -0.99 13.40 16.08
C VAL A 156 -1.00 12.41 14.92
N ARG A 157 -0.07 12.58 13.98
CA ARG A 157 0.12 11.72 12.82
C ARG A 157 1.48 11.03 12.88
N LEU A 158 1.50 9.74 12.56
CA LEU A 158 2.72 8.94 12.47
C LEU A 158 3.51 9.32 11.20
N GLU A 159 4.79 9.63 11.37
CA GLU A 159 5.71 9.93 10.25
C GLU A 159 6.94 9.02 10.35
N PRO A 160 6.83 7.76 9.90
CA PRO A 160 7.87 6.78 10.12
C PRO A 160 9.13 7.11 9.33
N ARG A 161 10.28 6.78 9.90
CA ARG A 161 11.57 6.80 9.19
C ARG A 161 11.61 5.64 8.21
N VAL A 162 11.86 5.98 6.95
CA VAL A 162 11.95 5.03 5.85
C VAL A 162 13.24 5.34 5.09
N PRO A 163 14.02 4.33 4.67
CA PRO A 163 15.23 4.55 3.89
C PRO A 163 14.97 5.42 2.67
N GLY A 164 15.81 6.44 2.45
CA GLY A 164 15.65 7.41 1.35
C GLY A 164 14.78 8.61 1.67
N ARG A 165 14.19 8.70 2.87
CA ARG A 165 13.41 9.85 3.34
C ARG A 165 14.18 10.63 4.40
N THR A 166 14.32 11.94 4.21
CA THR A 166 14.84 12.87 5.23
C THR A 166 13.70 13.73 5.75
N LEU A 167 13.28 13.51 7.00
CA LEU A 167 12.23 14.29 7.66
C LEU A 167 12.81 15.55 8.32
N VAL A 168 14.01 15.44 8.89
CA VAL A 168 14.68 16.54 9.59
C VAL A 168 16.18 16.53 9.28
N SER A 169 16.82 17.69 9.34
CA SER A 169 18.28 17.81 9.33
C SER A 169 18.88 17.03 10.50
N GLY A 170 19.64 15.97 10.20
CA GLY A 170 20.25 15.08 11.20
C GLY A 170 19.70 13.65 11.22
N ASP A 171 18.78 13.30 10.32
CA ASP A 171 18.37 11.91 10.14
C ASP A 171 19.56 11.05 9.69
N GLU A 172 19.94 10.07 10.52
CA GLU A 172 20.96 9.09 10.19
C GLU A 172 20.45 8.14 9.10
N ALA A 173 21.27 7.90 8.09
CA ALA A 173 20.90 7.11 6.91
C ALA A 173 20.52 5.65 7.24
N ASP A 174 21.02 5.11 8.36
CA ASP A 174 20.84 3.71 8.75
C ASP A 174 19.63 3.47 9.66
N VAL A 175 18.98 4.54 10.15
CA VAL A 175 17.85 4.42 11.07
C VAL A 175 16.54 4.23 10.30
N SER A 176 15.79 3.19 10.66
CA SER A 176 14.55 2.82 9.98
C SER A 176 13.51 2.34 11.00
N ASP A 177 12.27 2.81 10.86
CA ASP A 177 11.12 2.33 11.63
C ASP A 177 10.44 1.13 10.95
N LEU A 178 10.99 0.60 9.85
CA LEU A 178 10.44 -0.60 9.22
C LEU A 178 10.52 -1.82 10.16
N ALA A 179 9.41 -2.55 10.26
CA ALA A 179 9.42 -3.84 10.93
C ALA A 179 10.36 -4.81 10.21
N ALA A 180 11.12 -5.58 11.00
CA ALA A 180 12.00 -6.60 10.47
C ALA A 180 11.17 -7.72 9.83
N ASN A 181 11.59 -8.15 8.65
CA ASN A 181 11.00 -9.34 8.04
C ASN A 181 11.47 -10.60 8.79
N PRO A 182 10.61 -11.62 8.92
CA PRO A 182 11.03 -12.90 9.47
C PRO A 182 11.95 -13.63 8.49
N GLY A 183 12.89 -14.42 9.04
CA GLY A 183 13.77 -15.29 8.27
C GLY A 183 14.54 -14.56 7.18
N ASP A 184 14.61 -15.17 5.99
CA ASP A 184 15.45 -14.71 4.88
C ASP A 184 14.69 -13.83 3.86
N TYR A 185 13.47 -13.37 4.19
CA TYR A 185 12.60 -12.74 3.19
C TYR A 185 13.20 -11.45 2.59
N ASP A 186 14.01 -10.71 3.34
CA ASP A 186 14.76 -9.54 2.83
C ASP A 186 15.81 -9.91 1.77
N ALA A 187 16.41 -11.10 1.83
CA ALA A 187 17.30 -11.61 0.79
C ALA A 187 16.51 -12.19 -0.39
N ILE A 188 15.39 -12.85 -0.12
CA ILE A 188 14.54 -13.49 -1.14
C ILE A 188 13.89 -12.46 -2.07
N GLN A 189 13.39 -11.33 -1.54
CA GLN A 189 12.71 -10.30 -2.34
C GLN A 189 13.63 -9.55 -3.33
N GLN A 190 14.94 -9.79 -3.29
CA GLN A 190 15.91 -9.26 -4.26
C GLN A 190 15.87 -10.00 -5.60
N TYR A 191 15.24 -11.17 -5.64
CA TYR A 191 15.07 -11.96 -6.85
C TYR A 191 13.69 -11.72 -7.47
N ALA A 192 13.63 -11.68 -8.79
CA ALA A 192 12.40 -11.73 -9.57
C ALA A 192 11.62 -13.01 -9.27
N LEU A 193 12.36 -14.12 -9.22
CA LEU A 193 11.85 -15.45 -8.90
C LEU A 193 12.75 -16.10 -7.85
N PHE A 194 12.12 -16.60 -6.78
CA PHE A 194 12.74 -17.52 -5.83
C PHE A 194 11.98 -18.85 -5.84
N ALA A 195 12.69 -19.95 -6.09
CA ALA A 195 12.14 -21.31 -6.10
C ALA A 195 13.06 -22.30 -5.36
N SER A 196 12.59 -22.84 -4.23
CA SER A 196 13.35 -23.72 -3.34
C SER A 196 13.19 -25.24 -3.57
N ASP A 197 12.32 -25.68 -4.47
CA ASP A 197 12.09 -27.11 -4.70
C ASP A 197 13.35 -27.78 -5.30
N SER A 198 13.74 -28.91 -4.72
CA SER A 198 14.82 -29.76 -5.21
C SER A 198 14.45 -30.59 -6.44
N SER A 199 13.15 -30.85 -6.66
CA SER A 199 12.67 -31.71 -7.74
C SER A 199 12.59 -30.94 -9.05
N THR A 200 11.70 -29.95 -9.16
CA THR A 200 11.59 -29.05 -10.31
C THR A 200 11.34 -27.64 -9.80
N SER A 201 12.39 -26.85 -9.63
CA SER A 201 12.26 -25.46 -9.17
C SER A 201 11.55 -24.59 -10.22
N LEU A 202 11.86 -24.80 -11.51
CA LEU A 202 11.33 -24.00 -12.61
C LEU A 202 11.04 -24.86 -13.86
N SER A 203 9.83 -24.76 -14.39
CA SER A 203 9.47 -25.27 -15.73
C SER A 203 8.84 -24.16 -16.55
N LEU A 204 9.40 -23.91 -17.74
CA LEU A 204 8.97 -22.83 -18.63
C LEU A 204 8.68 -23.30 -20.04
N ASP A 205 7.82 -22.54 -20.69
CA ASP A 205 7.46 -22.71 -22.09
C ASP A 205 7.96 -21.55 -22.96
N PRO A 206 7.94 -21.70 -24.30
CA PRO A 206 8.44 -20.67 -25.22
C PRO A 206 7.74 -19.31 -25.09
N GLU A 207 6.49 -19.28 -24.60
CA GLU A 207 5.68 -18.06 -24.40
C GLU A 207 5.68 -17.56 -22.94
N THR A 208 6.67 -17.97 -22.15
CA THR A 208 6.93 -17.36 -20.83
C THR A 208 8.01 -16.30 -20.98
N CYS A 209 7.99 -15.25 -20.16
CA CYS A 209 9.10 -14.33 -19.96
C CYS A 209 9.31 -14.08 -18.45
N ILE A 210 10.54 -14.19 -17.97
CA ILE A 210 10.96 -13.77 -16.63
C ILE A 210 12.06 -12.73 -16.77
N GLU A 211 11.85 -11.53 -16.25
CA GLU A 211 12.81 -10.43 -16.24
C GLU A 211 13.34 -10.20 -14.83
N GLY A 212 14.67 -10.18 -14.70
CA GLY A 212 15.37 -9.97 -13.44
C GLY A 212 16.07 -11.21 -12.89
N PRO A 213 16.83 -11.05 -11.78
CA PRO A 213 17.63 -12.11 -11.21
C PRO A 213 16.75 -13.22 -10.62
N MET A 214 17.20 -14.47 -10.74
CA MET A 214 16.45 -15.63 -10.23
C MET A 214 17.31 -16.45 -9.29
N ARG A 215 16.69 -17.02 -8.27
CA ARG A 215 17.32 -18.02 -7.39
C ARG A 215 16.55 -19.32 -7.45
N LEU A 216 17.23 -20.38 -7.89
CA LEU A 216 16.68 -21.73 -8.00
C LEU A 216 17.49 -22.67 -7.12
N ARG A 217 16.88 -23.73 -6.61
CA ARG A 217 17.66 -24.73 -5.88
C ARG A 217 18.58 -25.51 -6.80
N LYS A 218 18.05 -26.17 -7.83
CA LYS A 218 18.84 -27.09 -8.67
C LYS A 218 18.30 -27.31 -10.08
N THR A 219 16.99 -27.49 -10.22
CA THR A 219 16.41 -28.02 -11.45
C THR A 219 15.72 -26.93 -12.25
N LEU A 220 16.04 -26.88 -13.55
CA LEU A 220 15.44 -26.01 -14.55
C LEU A 220 15.02 -26.86 -15.75
N ASN A 221 13.76 -26.77 -16.15
CA ASN A 221 13.22 -27.43 -17.33
C ASN A 221 12.77 -26.38 -18.35
N LEU A 222 13.49 -26.29 -19.47
CA LEU A 222 13.11 -25.42 -20.59
C LEU A 222 12.42 -26.23 -21.68
N PHE A 223 11.17 -25.85 -21.97
CA PHE A 223 10.37 -26.33 -23.10
C PHE A 223 10.08 -27.85 -23.04
N LYS A 224 9.74 -28.35 -21.84
CA LYS A 224 9.75 -29.79 -21.49
C LYS A 224 8.89 -30.70 -22.37
N GLY A 225 7.90 -30.20 -23.11
CA GLY A 225 7.15 -31.10 -24.00
C GLY A 225 6.64 -30.54 -25.31
N VAL A 226 7.32 -29.52 -25.82
CA VAL A 226 7.37 -29.36 -27.28
C VAL A 226 7.97 -30.64 -27.87
N ARG A 227 7.29 -31.25 -28.85
CA ARG A 227 7.66 -32.56 -29.42
C ARG A 227 8.81 -32.46 -30.44
N TRP A 228 9.82 -31.65 -30.16
CA TRP A 228 11.02 -31.50 -31.00
C TRP A 228 12.19 -32.35 -30.51
N SER A 229 13.18 -32.58 -31.37
CA SER A 229 14.43 -33.20 -30.94
C SER A 229 15.32 -32.21 -30.16
N SER A 230 16.24 -32.72 -29.36
CA SER A 230 17.21 -31.90 -28.61
C SER A 230 18.01 -30.95 -29.51
N SER A 231 18.28 -31.36 -30.76
CA SER A 231 19.00 -30.56 -31.74
C SER A 231 18.18 -29.36 -32.24
N ILE A 232 16.87 -29.53 -32.45
CA ILE A 232 15.97 -28.45 -32.86
C ILE A 232 15.80 -27.47 -31.68
N ARG A 233 15.61 -28.00 -30.47
CA ARG A 233 15.54 -27.20 -29.23
C ARG A 233 16.77 -26.31 -29.04
N SER A 234 17.98 -26.88 -29.15
CA SER A 234 19.23 -26.11 -29.04
C SER A 234 19.35 -25.07 -30.17
N THR A 235 18.89 -25.38 -31.39
CA THR A 235 18.88 -24.42 -32.50
C THR A 235 17.97 -23.23 -32.19
N TYR A 236 16.77 -23.49 -31.65
CA TYR A 236 15.85 -22.44 -31.20
C TYR A 236 16.44 -21.61 -30.06
N GLN A 237 16.97 -22.26 -29.02
CA GLN A 237 17.59 -21.58 -27.87
C GLN A 237 18.76 -20.67 -28.28
N LYS A 238 19.63 -21.13 -29.19
CA LYS A 238 20.73 -20.32 -29.72
C LYS A 238 20.26 -19.13 -30.53
N ALA A 239 19.23 -19.31 -31.36
CA ALA A 239 18.67 -18.21 -32.16
C ALA A 239 18.07 -17.13 -31.26
N VAL A 240 17.30 -17.55 -30.24
CA VAL A 240 16.81 -16.66 -29.19
C VAL A 240 17.98 -15.95 -28.49
N GLY A 241 18.98 -16.69 -27.98
CA GLY A 241 20.15 -16.16 -27.29
C GLY A 241 20.94 -15.11 -28.09
N GLN A 242 21.19 -15.38 -29.38
CA GLN A 242 21.93 -14.48 -30.27
C GLN A 242 21.23 -13.14 -30.48
N ARG A 243 19.89 -13.13 -30.61
CA ARG A 243 19.12 -11.90 -30.74
C ARG A 243 19.24 -11.00 -29.50
N LEU A 244 19.45 -11.59 -28.34
CA LEU A 244 19.53 -10.88 -27.06
C LEU A 244 20.92 -10.32 -26.77
N GLY A 245 21.98 -11.00 -27.22
CA GLY A 245 23.36 -10.53 -27.07
C GLY A 245 23.69 -9.29 -27.92
N GLY A 246 22.80 -8.89 -28.84
CA GLY A 246 23.02 -7.82 -29.83
C GLY A 246 22.64 -6.39 -29.40
N GLY A 247 22.08 -6.18 -28.19
CA GLY A 247 21.81 -4.83 -27.66
C GLY A 247 20.68 -4.04 -28.35
N GLY A 248 19.81 -4.70 -29.11
CA GLY A 248 18.62 -4.09 -29.73
C GLY A 248 17.36 -4.21 -28.87
N LEU A 249 16.38 -3.31 -29.08
CA LEU A 249 15.06 -3.35 -28.46
C LEU A 249 14.45 -4.76 -28.66
N PRO A 250 14.08 -5.47 -27.58
CA PRO A 250 13.53 -6.82 -27.71
C PRO A 250 12.11 -6.72 -28.27
N ILE A 251 11.98 -6.86 -29.59
CA ILE A 251 10.66 -6.95 -30.24
C ILE A 251 9.94 -8.25 -29.83
N HIS A 252 10.65 -9.23 -29.26
CA HIS A 252 10.06 -10.45 -28.71
C HIS A 252 10.76 -10.85 -27.41
N PRO A 253 10.05 -10.94 -26.27
CA PRO A 253 10.69 -11.13 -24.98
C PRO A 253 11.22 -12.55 -24.82
N HIS A 254 12.45 -12.60 -24.34
CA HIS A 254 13.15 -13.80 -23.92
C HIS A 254 12.38 -14.58 -22.83
N PRO A 255 12.46 -15.92 -22.77
CA PRO A 255 12.02 -16.64 -21.58
C PRO A 255 12.69 -16.24 -20.27
N LEU A 256 13.96 -15.82 -20.28
CA LEU A 256 14.78 -15.59 -19.10
C LEU A 256 15.71 -14.39 -19.32
N ASN A 257 15.29 -13.20 -18.93
CA ASN A 257 16.05 -11.97 -19.02
C ASN A 257 16.68 -11.60 -17.65
N GLY A 258 17.64 -12.39 -17.19
CA GLY A 258 18.38 -12.14 -15.95
C GLY A 258 19.39 -13.24 -15.60
N ALA A 259 20.22 -12.98 -14.59
CA ALA A 259 21.18 -13.96 -14.08
C ALA A 259 20.48 -15.04 -13.23
N ILE A 260 20.96 -16.27 -13.33
CA ILE A 260 20.41 -17.41 -12.56
C ILE A 260 21.42 -17.81 -11.48
N THR A 261 21.03 -17.74 -10.22
CA THR A 261 21.82 -18.26 -9.10
C THR A 261 21.23 -19.58 -8.64
N PHE A 262 22.03 -20.63 -8.67
CA PHE A 262 21.64 -21.94 -8.15
C PHE A 262 22.16 -22.15 -6.72
N GLN A 263 21.39 -22.82 -5.89
CA GLN A 263 21.87 -23.27 -4.58
C GLN A 263 22.84 -24.46 -4.72
N GLU A 264 22.52 -25.39 -5.61
CA GLU A 264 23.33 -26.55 -5.95
C GLU A 264 23.76 -26.48 -7.41
N THR A 265 24.96 -26.97 -7.74
CA THR A 265 25.44 -26.99 -9.13
C THR A 265 24.45 -27.73 -10.05
N PRO A 266 23.93 -27.07 -11.12
CA PRO A 266 22.99 -27.69 -12.04
C PRO A 266 23.69 -28.74 -12.92
N SER A 267 22.92 -29.65 -13.54
CA SER A 267 23.46 -30.66 -14.46
C SER A 267 24.10 -30.03 -15.71
N SER A 268 25.00 -30.76 -16.38
CA SER A 268 25.65 -30.30 -17.62
C SER A 268 24.65 -29.97 -18.74
N SER A 269 23.50 -30.65 -18.79
CA SER A 269 22.42 -30.35 -19.73
C SER A 269 21.82 -28.97 -19.47
N ILE A 270 21.55 -28.62 -18.21
CA ILE A 270 21.03 -27.31 -17.82
C ILE A 270 22.06 -26.23 -18.10
N GLN A 271 23.34 -26.49 -17.80
CA GLN A 271 24.43 -25.55 -18.12
C GLN A 271 24.51 -25.27 -19.63
N SER A 272 24.34 -26.30 -20.47
CA SER A 272 24.30 -26.14 -21.93
C SER A 272 23.09 -25.32 -22.38
N ASP A 273 21.91 -25.55 -21.79
CA ASP A 273 20.70 -24.80 -22.16
C ASP A 273 20.82 -23.32 -21.82
N ILE A 274 21.39 -23.00 -20.66
CA ILE A 274 21.64 -21.62 -20.22
C ILE A 274 22.71 -20.96 -21.13
N SER A 275 23.74 -21.72 -21.51
CA SER A 275 24.76 -21.25 -22.46
C SER A 275 24.18 -20.98 -23.85
N ASP A 276 23.27 -21.83 -24.34
CA ASP A 276 22.60 -21.64 -25.63
C ASP A 276 21.75 -20.37 -25.62
N LEU A 277 21.10 -20.06 -24.49
CA LEU A 277 20.39 -18.80 -24.28
C LEU A 277 21.31 -17.59 -24.05
N GLN A 278 22.63 -17.78 -24.01
CA GLN A 278 23.63 -16.73 -23.72
C GLN A 278 23.34 -16.01 -22.39
N ARG A 279 23.01 -16.78 -21.35
CA ARG A 279 22.76 -16.26 -20.00
C ARG A 279 23.85 -16.71 -19.02
N SER A 280 24.11 -15.87 -18.03
CA SER A 280 25.05 -16.17 -16.95
C SER A 280 24.36 -16.94 -15.83
N TRP A 281 25.09 -17.88 -15.24
CA TRP A 281 24.67 -18.55 -14.03
C TRP A 281 25.80 -18.61 -12.99
N SER A 282 25.43 -18.73 -11.71
CA SER A 282 26.36 -18.87 -10.59
C SER A 282 25.82 -19.87 -9.56
N VAL A 283 26.68 -20.24 -8.59
CA VAL A 283 26.28 -21.05 -7.44
C VAL A 283 26.49 -20.25 -6.16
N ASP A 284 25.46 -20.20 -5.32
CA ASP A 284 25.53 -19.71 -3.95
C ASP A 284 24.88 -20.75 -3.03
N SER A 285 25.70 -21.47 -2.26
CA SER A 285 25.24 -22.55 -1.39
C SER A 285 24.52 -22.08 -0.12
N SER A 286 24.30 -20.78 0.06
CA SER A 286 23.53 -20.28 1.21
C SER A 286 22.10 -20.83 1.18
N SER A 287 21.65 -21.39 2.30
CA SER A 287 20.29 -21.91 2.42
C SER A 287 19.38 -20.75 2.80
N LEU A 288 18.53 -20.33 1.86
CA LEU A 288 17.47 -19.37 2.14
C LEU A 288 16.14 -20.13 2.25
N SER A 289 15.31 -19.73 3.19
CA SER A 289 13.99 -20.32 3.41
C SER A 289 12.91 -19.27 3.48
N LEU A 290 11.77 -19.54 2.84
CA LEU A 290 10.58 -18.72 3.01
C LEU A 290 10.04 -18.89 4.44
N PRO A 291 9.64 -17.80 5.09
CA PRO A 291 8.92 -17.89 6.35
C PRO A 291 7.60 -18.67 6.16
N PRO A 292 7.10 -19.36 7.20
CA PRO A 292 5.84 -20.09 7.10
C PRO A 292 4.65 -19.13 6.93
N VAL A 293 3.76 -19.45 6.01
CA VAL A 293 2.50 -18.74 5.79
C VAL A 293 1.51 -19.16 6.89
N THR A 294 1.28 -18.29 7.88
CA THR A 294 0.38 -18.58 9.02
C THR A 294 -0.75 -17.57 9.09
N SER A 295 -1.97 -18.01 9.42
CA SER A 295 -3.17 -17.14 9.39
C SER A 295 -3.27 -16.11 10.53
N THR A 296 -2.46 -16.24 11.58
CA THR A 296 -2.56 -15.43 12.80
C THR A 296 -2.39 -13.93 12.53
N ASN A 297 -1.39 -13.56 11.72
CA ASN A 297 -1.08 -12.16 11.42
C ASN A 297 -1.98 -11.54 10.34
N TRP A 298 -2.88 -12.33 9.74
CA TRP A 298 -3.72 -11.90 8.63
C TRP A 298 -5.20 -11.78 9.01
N ARG A 299 -5.62 -12.23 10.19
CA ARG A 299 -7.00 -12.06 10.68
C ARG A 299 -7.18 -10.75 11.41
N THR A 300 -6.23 -10.42 12.27
CA THR A 300 -6.19 -9.18 13.04
C THR A 300 -4.77 -8.65 13.00
N TYR A 301 -4.61 -7.35 12.77
CA TYR A 301 -3.30 -6.75 12.58
C TYR A 301 -3.24 -5.32 13.11
N GLN A 302 -2.01 -4.81 13.26
CA GLN A 302 -1.72 -3.40 13.53
C GLN A 302 -0.90 -2.83 12.37
N LEU A 303 -0.98 -1.54 12.08
CA LEU A 303 -0.09 -0.93 11.06
C LEU A 303 1.33 -0.74 11.60
N TYR A 304 1.45 -0.45 12.88
CA TYR A 304 2.69 -0.28 13.61
C TYR A 304 2.58 -0.95 14.97
N ASP A 305 3.69 -1.45 15.51
CA ASP A 305 3.76 -2.08 16.82
C ASP A 305 3.24 -1.14 17.92
N GLY A 306 2.25 -1.57 18.71
CA GLY A 306 1.56 -0.75 19.72
C GLY A 306 0.47 0.17 19.15
N GLY A 307 0.09 0.04 17.87
CA GLY A 307 -1.01 0.77 17.25
C GLY A 307 -2.39 0.17 17.52
N PHE A 308 -3.42 0.76 16.92
CA PHE A 308 -4.77 0.19 16.96
C PHE A 308 -4.83 -1.16 16.23
N THR A 309 -5.69 -2.05 16.73
CA THR A 309 -5.95 -3.35 16.12
C THR A 309 -7.07 -3.24 15.09
N TYR A 310 -6.79 -3.68 13.88
CA TYR A 310 -7.69 -3.74 12.74
C TYR A 310 -8.07 -5.19 12.45
N SER A 311 -9.25 -5.39 11.89
CA SER A 311 -9.73 -6.71 11.48
C SER A 311 -9.68 -6.82 9.96
N ALA A 312 -9.07 -7.91 9.47
CA ALA A 312 -9.14 -8.24 8.06
C ALA A 312 -10.54 -8.71 7.69
N VAL A 313 -10.87 -8.57 6.40
CA VAL A 313 -12.18 -8.93 5.87
C VAL A 313 -12.15 -10.38 5.38
N GLU A 314 -13.01 -11.23 5.95
CA GLU A 314 -13.17 -12.60 5.43
C GLU A 314 -13.96 -12.57 4.11
N ILE A 315 -13.44 -13.25 3.10
CA ILE A 315 -14.11 -13.37 1.79
C ILE A 315 -14.72 -14.77 1.59
N GLY A 316 -15.63 -14.85 0.62
CA GLY A 316 -16.21 -16.13 0.18
C GLY A 316 -15.20 -17.02 -0.56
N SER A 317 -15.62 -18.24 -0.88
CA SER A 317 -14.81 -19.19 -1.67
C SER A 317 -14.69 -18.82 -3.15
N SER A 318 -15.43 -17.82 -3.62
CA SER A 318 -15.38 -17.34 -5.00
C SER A 318 -15.63 -15.84 -5.06
N LEU A 319 -14.86 -15.13 -5.89
CA LEU A 319 -15.06 -13.72 -6.22
C LEU A 319 -15.35 -13.58 -7.73
N SER A 320 -16.27 -12.67 -8.07
CA SER A 320 -16.63 -12.33 -9.45
C SER A 320 -17.24 -10.93 -9.47
N SER A 321 -16.89 -10.08 -10.43
CA SER A 321 -17.42 -8.71 -10.53
C SER A 321 -17.34 -7.92 -9.21
N THR A 322 -16.22 -8.07 -8.50
CA THR A 322 -16.03 -7.55 -7.14
C THR A 322 -14.82 -6.62 -7.12
N THR A 323 -14.97 -5.44 -6.52
CA THR A 323 -13.85 -4.54 -6.22
C THR A 323 -13.66 -4.46 -4.71
N LEU A 324 -12.51 -4.91 -4.23
CA LEU A 324 -12.08 -4.86 -2.84
C LEU A 324 -10.97 -3.82 -2.72
N HIS A 325 -11.13 -2.88 -1.78
CA HIS A 325 -10.18 -1.78 -1.56
C HIS A 325 -10.02 -1.52 -0.05
N PRO A 326 -8.93 -0.86 0.38
CA PRO A 326 -8.71 -0.53 1.78
C PRO A 326 -9.79 0.42 2.32
N THR A 327 -10.12 0.29 3.60
CA THR A 327 -11.09 1.15 4.30
C THR A 327 -10.51 1.63 5.63
N ALA A 328 -11.14 2.59 6.30
CA ALA A 328 -10.69 3.05 7.62
C ALA A 328 -10.57 1.93 8.67
N THR A 329 -11.42 0.89 8.58
CA THR A 329 -11.41 -0.27 9.48
C THR A 329 -10.52 -1.41 8.99
N ASN A 330 -10.06 -1.35 7.74
CA ASN A 330 -9.10 -2.28 7.12
C ASN A 330 -8.11 -1.51 6.22
N PRO A 331 -7.24 -0.67 6.80
CA PRO A 331 -6.45 0.31 6.04
C PRO A 331 -5.31 -0.28 5.21
N LEU A 332 -4.90 -1.52 5.49
CA LEU A 332 -3.94 -2.25 4.65
C LEU A 332 -4.63 -3.09 3.56
N GLY A 333 -5.97 -3.08 3.49
CA GLY A 333 -6.73 -3.86 2.52
C GLY A 333 -6.44 -5.36 2.62
N VAL A 334 -6.44 -5.91 3.84
CA VAL A 334 -6.20 -7.36 4.03
C VAL A 334 -7.53 -8.10 3.89
N PHE A 335 -7.58 -8.99 2.91
CA PHE A 335 -8.70 -9.89 2.63
C PHE A 335 -8.25 -11.32 2.85
N TYR A 336 -8.94 -12.07 3.69
CA TYR A 336 -8.49 -13.41 4.07
C TYR A 336 -9.52 -14.50 3.77
N ARG A 337 -9.02 -15.69 3.47
CA ARG A 337 -9.82 -16.91 3.33
C ARG A 337 -9.13 -18.08 4.04
N THR A 338 -9.90 -18.85 4.80
CA THR A 338 -9.47 -20.18 5.24
C THR A 338 -9.88 -21.21 4.19
N GLY A 339 -8.89 -21.87 3.60
CA GLY A 339 -9.06 -22.79 2.47
C GLY A 339 -8.96 -22.10 1.11
N ASN A 340 -9.55 -22.75 0.10
CA ASN A 340 -9.38 -22.33 -1.30
C ASN A 340 -10.28 -21.15 -1.67
N VAL A 341 -9.85 -20.37 -2.65
CA VAL A 341 -10.60 -19.27 -3.26
C VAL A 341 -10.47 -19.28 -4.78
N GLN A 342 -11.58 -19.09 -5.47
CA GLN A 342 -11.63 -18.90 -6.91
C GLN A 342 -11.81 -17.43 -7.25
N ILE A 343 -10.96 -16.91 -8.13
CA ILE A 343 -11.00 -15.54 -8.61
C ILE A 343 -11.45 -15.60 -10.06
N ASN A 344 -12.69 -15.18 -10.34
CA ASN A 344 -13.26 -15.18 -11.69
C ASN A 344 -13.06 -13.80 -12.37
N SER A 345 -13.85 -13.53 -13.41
CA SER A 345 -13.77 -12.26 -14.14
C SER A 345 -14.15 -11.04 -13.29
N ASP A 346 -13.60 -9.89 -13.69
CA ASP A 346 -13.94 -8.57 -13.16
C ASP A 346 -13.66 -8.40 -11.67
N VAL A 347 -12.61 -9.05 -11.18
CA VAL A 347 -12.16 -8.92 -9.80
C VAL A 347 -11.01 -7.91 -9.71
N ARG A 348 -11.14 -6.94 -8.81
CA ARG A 348 -10.09 -5.99 -8.48
C ARG A 348 -9.84 -6.04 -6.98
N ILE A 349 -8.59 -6.25 -6.60
CA ILE A 349 -8.18 -6.26 -5.18
C ILE A 349 -7.03 -5.28 -5.02
N GLU A 350 -7.29 -4.21 -4.28
CA GLU A 350 -6.26 -3.32 -3.76
C GLU A 350 -5.94 -3.72 -2.31
N GLY A 351 -4.70 -4.17 -2.08
CA GLY A 351 -4.23 -4.69 -0.81
C GLY A 351 -3.69 -6.11 -0.94
N THR A 352 -3.92 -6.93 0.08
CA THR A 352 -3.42 -8.31 0.17
C THR A 352 -4.57 -9.30 0.20
N LEU A 353 -4.56 -10.25 -0.73
CA LEU A 353 -5.35 -11.47 -0.62
C LEU A 353 -4.52 -12.58 0.04
N PHE A 354 -4.95 -13.03 1.21
CA PHE A 354 -4.36 -14.16 1.94
C PHE A 354 -5.30 -15.37 1.92
N ALA A 355 -4.82 -16.52 1.47
CA ALA A 355 -5.55 -17.79 1.52
C ALA A 355 -4.70 -18.90 2.15
N THR A 356 -5.24 -19.67 3.09
CA THR A 356 -4.54 -20.85 3.66
C THR A 356 -4.61 -22.09 2.76
N GLY A 357 -4.83 -21.90 1.46
CA GLY A 357 -5.09 -22.98 0.52
C GLY A 357 -4.79 -22.50 -0.89
N ARG A 358 -5.47 -23.09 -1.87
CA ARG A 358 -5.27 -22.75 -3.28
C ARG A 358 -6.02 -21.47 -3.67
N VAL A 359 -5.33 -20.53 -4.31
CA VAL A 359 -5.94 -19.45 -5.09
C VAL A 359 -5.99 -19.87 -6.55
N GLU A 360 -7.18 -19.93 -7.12
CA GLU A 360 -7.38 -20.29 -8.51
C GLU A 360 -7.81 -19.07 -9.34
N LEU A 361 -6.95 -18.65 -10.27
CA LEU A 361 -7.16 -17.51 -11.14
C LEU A 361 -7.86 -17.96 -12.43
N ARG A 362 -9.07 -17.43 -12.64
CA ARG A 362 -10.00 -17.78 -13.70
C ARG A 362 -10.56 -16.50 -14.36
N GLY A 363 -10.95 -16.60 -15.62
CA GLY A 363 -11.66 -15.52 -16.30
C GLY A 363 -10.80 -14.30 -16.60
N SER A 364 -11.43 -13.14 -16.82
CA SER A 364 -10.80 -11.98 -17.44
C SER A 364 -10.91 -10.68 -16.64
N ARG A 365 -10.04 -9.71 -16.94
CA ARG A 365 -10.02 -8.38 -16.30
C ARG A 365 -9.78 -8.43 -14.79
N THR A 366 -8.93 -9.35 -14.34
CA THR A 366 -8.56 -9.51 -12.93
C THR A 366 -7.31 -8.74 -12.60
N VAL A 367 -7.35 -7.94 -11.53
CA VAL A 367 -6.25 -7.06 -11.12
C VAL A 367 -5.99 -7.15 -9.63
N PHE A 368 -4.73 -7.38 -9.27
CA PHE A 368 -4.23 -7.27 -7.90
C PHE A 368 -3.23 -6.11 -7.84
N SER A 369 -3.31 -5.27 -6.82
CA SER A 369 -2.36 -4.17 -6.64
C SER A 369 -2.12 -3.86 -5.17
N SER A 370 -0.89 -3.50 -4.81
CA SER A 370 -0.57 -3.06 -3.45
C SER A 370 -1.25 -1.72 -3.12
N VAL A 371 -1.56 -1.48 -1.85
CA VAL A 371 -1.97 -0.15 -1.35
C VAL A 371 -0.88 0.89 -1.67
N ARG A 372 -1.27 2.02 -2.27
CA ARG A 372 -0.33 3.09 -2.69
C ARG A 372 -0.39 4.34 -1.82
N TRP A 373 -1.29 4.40 -0.84
CA TRP A 373 -1.52 5.58 0.00
C TRP A 373 -1.72 6.85 -0.84
N ARG A 374 -2.61 6.77 -1.84
CA ARG A 374 -3.02 7.87 -2.73
C ARG A 374 -4.54 7.90 -2.84
N ASN A 375 -5.12 9.09 -2.98
CA ASN A 375 -6.55 9.25 -3.25
C ASN A 375 -6.87 9.03 -4.74
N ALA A 376 -8.16 9.09 -5.12
CA ALA A 376 -8.61 8.94 -6.50
C ALA A 376 -7.95 9.90 -7.50
N SER A 377 -7.59 11.13 -7.09
CA SER A 377 -6.92 12.11 -7.95
C SER A 377 -5.43 11.81 -8.15
N GLY A 378 -4.87 10.89 -7.36
CA GLY A 378 -3.46 10.51 -7.35
C GLY A 378 -2.60 11.30 -6.36
N GLU A 379 -3.19 12.20 -5.58
CA GLU A 379 -2.50 12.92 -4.52
C GLU A 379 -2.10 11.95 -3.40
N GLN A 380 -0.92 12.18 -2.83
CA GLN A 380 -0.40 11.33 -1.77
C GLN A 380 -1.17 11.57 -0.47
N LEU A 381 -1.65 10.49 0.16
CA LEU A 381 -2.26 10.53 1.49
C LEU A 381 -1.21 10.65 2.60
N THR A 382 0.04 10.28 2.30
CA THR A 382 1.19 10.37 3.18
C THR A 382 2.37 10.93 2.41
N ASP A 383 3.21 11.77 3.04
CA ASP A 383 4.37 12.30 2.33
C ASP A 383 5.28 11.16 1.88
N THR A 384 5.78 11.23 0.64
CA THR A 384 6.66 10.22 0.03
C THR A 384 6.04 8.82 0.02
N SER A 385 4.73 8.72 -0.25
CA SER A 385 3.98 7.45 -0.26
C SER A 385 4.60 6.34 -1.13
N SER A 386 5.36 6.70 -2.16
CA SER A 386 6.11 5.77 -3.02
C SER A 386 7.17 4.96 -2.26
N LEU A 387 7.74 5.51 -1.19
CA LEU A 387 8.76 4.86 -0.36
C LEU A 387 8.15 3.93 0.70
N TRP A 388 6.84 4.03 0.94
CA TRP A 388 6.20 3.23 1.99
C TRP A 388 6.30 1.74 1.70
N PRO A 389 6.55 0.90 2.73
CA PRO A 389 6.60 -0.53 2.56
C PRO A 389 5.25 -1.06 2.09
N ARG A 390 5.29 -2.11 1.26
CA ARG A 390 4.11 -2.79 0.74
C ARG A 390 3.99 -4.17 1.34
N LEU A 391 2.78 -4.71 1.39
CA LEU A 391 2.57 -6.14 1.62
C LEU A 391 2.57 -6.88 0.27
N PRO A 392 2.84 -8.20 0.26
CA PRO A 392 2.50 -9.05 -0.87
C PRO A 392 1.03 -8.88 -1.23
N VAL A 393 0.72 -8.82 -2.51
CA VAL A 393 -0.66 -8.66 -2.98
C VAL A 393 -1.41 -9.98 -2.98
N LEU A 394 -0.65 -11.09 -3.05
CA LEU A 394 -1.20 -12.44 -3.07
C LEU A 394 -0.31 -13.37 -2.24
N VAL A 395 -0.91 -13.98 -1.22
CA VAL A 395 -0.28 -14.95 -0.34
C VAL A 395 -1.17 -16.18 -0.28
N ALA A 396 -0.64 -17.34 -0.65
CA ALA A 396 -1.38 -18.59 -0.69
C ALA A 396 -0.50 -19.79 -0.35
N ASP A 397 -1.08 -20.97 -0.18
CA ASP A 397 -0.27 -22.20 -0.23
C ASP A 397 0.09 -22.50 -1.68
N GLU A 398 -0.89 -22.49 -2.58
CA GLU A 398 -0.70 -22.73 -4.01
C GLU A 398 -1.46 -21.68 -4.81
N ILE A 399 -0.88 -21.23 -5.92
CA ILE A 399 -1.59 -20.39 -6.89
C ILE A 399 -1.65 -21.14 -8.21
N THR A 400 -2.85 -21.25 -8.76
CA THR A 400 -3.06 -21.89 -10.06
C THR A 400 -3.73 -20.92 -11.02
N SER A 401 -3.25 -20.80 -12.25
CA SER A 401 -3.93 -20.03 -13.31
C SER A 401 -4.51 -20.94 -14.38
N GLU A 402 -5.77 -20.70 -14.76
CA GLU A 402 -6.37 -21.31 -15.94
C GLU A 402 -5.80 -20.71 -17.23
N ARG A 403 -5.92 -21.48 -18.31
CA ARG A 403 -5.46 -21.12 -19.65
C ARG A 403 -6.07 -19.83 -20.19
N ASP A 404 -7.33 -19.59 -19.87
CA ASP A 404 -8.10 -18.46 -20.40
C ASP A 404 -8.07 -17.26 -19.45
N ALA A 405 -7.17 -17.28 -18.46
CA ALA A 405 -7.05 -16.21 -17.50
C ALA A 405 -6.46 -14.93 -18.13
N GLN A 406 -6.99 -13.78 -17.75
CA GLN A 406 -6.44 -12.46 -18.05
C GLN A 406 -6.21 -11.71 -16.72
N VAL A 407 -4.98 -11.81 -16.20
CA VAL A 407 -4.64 -11.39 -14.83
C VAL A 407 -3.43 -10.46 -14.84
N LEU A 408 -3.56 -9.35 -14.12
CA LEU A 408 -2.46 -8.46 -13.80
C LEU A 408 -2.23 -8.45 -12.28
N ILE A 409 -1.02 -8.76 -11.85
CA ILE A 409 -0.60 -8.72 -10.46
C ILE A 409 0.48 -7.64 -10.34
N ASP A 410 0.21 -6.56 -9.61
CA ASP A 410 1.13 -5.44 -9.38
C ASP A 410 1.57 -5.42 -7.91
N GLY A 411 2.56 -6.25 -7.62
CA GLY A 411 3.10 -6.47 -6.28
C GLY A 411 3.75 -7.84 -6.13
N ALA A 412 4.27 -8.10 -4.93
CA ALA A 412 4.88 -9.39 -4.60
C ALA A 412 3.85 -10.51 -4.48
N VAL A 413 4.23 -11.71 -4.93
CA VAL A 413 3.46 -12.95 -4.83
C VAL A 413 4.23 -13.95 -3.99
N VAL A 414 3.57 -14.54 -3.01
CA VAL A 414 4.16 -15.52 -2.09
C VAL A 414 3.31 -16.78 -2.07
N THR A 415 3.94 -17.93 -2.26
CA THR A 415 3.32 -19.25 -2.14
C THR A 415 4.11 -20.13 -1.19
N SER A 416 3.45 -20.93 -0.36
CA SER A 416 4.12 -21.97 0.44
C SER A 416 4.64 -23.11 -0.46
N ASP A 417 3.79 -23.62 -1.35
CA ASP A 417 4.11 -24.65 -2.34
C ASP A 417 4.57 -24.00 -3.65
N GLY A 418 3.65 -23.61 -4.53
CA GLY A 418 4.08 -23.14 -5.84
C GLY A 418 3.05 -22.36 -6.61
N PHE A 419 3.55 -21.77 -7.69
CA PHE A 419 2.73 -21.19 -8.73
C PHE A 419 2.70 -22.16 -9.91
N SER A 420 1.51 -22.62 -10.28
CA SER A 420 1.31 -23.36 -11.51
C SER A 420 0.32 -22.66 -12.43
N GLY A 421 0.43 -22.85 -13.73
CA GLY A 421 -0.55 -22.28 -14.64
C GLY A 421 -0.42 -22.82 -16.05
N GLU A 422 -1.48 -22.64 -16.81
CA GLU A 422 -1.45 -22.84 -18.25
C GLU A 422 -1.28 -21.49 -18.93
N ALA A 423 -0.24 -21.35 -19.74
CA ALA A 423 -0.13 -20.26 -20.70
C ALA A 423 -1.27 -20.40 -21.73
N GLY A 424 -2.13 -19.39 -21.81
CA GLY A 424 -3.17 -19.31 -22.84
C GLY A 424 -2.59 -19.33 -24.25
N ASP A 425 -3.33 -19.84 -25.24
CA ASP A 425 -2.92 -19.62 -26.63
C ASP A 425 -2.93 -18.12 -26.93
N TYR A 426 -1.89 -17.63 -27.63
CA TYR A 426 -1.88 -16.27 -28.14
C TYR A 426 -3.13 -15.96 -28.95
N GLU A 427 -3.89 -14.99 -28.46
CA GLU A 427 -5.13 -14.49 -29.06
C GLU A 427 -5.21 -12.98 -28.86
N LEU A 428 -5.36 -12.25 -29.97
CA LEU A 428 -5.63 -10.81 -29.96
C LEU A 428 -7.13 -10.56 -30.19
N PRO A 429 -7.67 -9.43 -29.67
CA PRO A 429 -8.99 -8.96 -30.02
C PRO A 429 -9.16 -8.75 -31.52
N ASP A 430 -10.32 -9.14 -32.04
CA ASP A 430 -10.76 -8.88 -33.41
C ASP A 430 -11.24 -7.42 -33.54
N ILE A 431 -10.29 -6.51 -33.54
CA ILE A 431 -10.46 -5.05 -33.67
C ILE A 431 -9.37 -4.49 -34.58
N SER A 432 -9.53 -3.23 -35.01
CA SER A 432 -8.54 -2.55 -35.84
C SER A 432 -7.16 -2.56 -35.19
N ALA A 433 -6.14 -2.89 -35.99
CA ALA A 433 -4.75 -2.83 -35.61
C ALA A 433 -4.27 -1.37 -35.55
N ASN A 434 -4.76 -0.64 -34.54
CA ASN A 434 -4.29 0.70 -34.23
C ASN A 434 -2.97 0.55 -33.47
N GLU A 435 -1.88 0.46 -34.22
CA GLU A 435 -0.53 0.40 -33.71
C GLU A 435 0.23 1.67 -34.07
N PHE A 436 0.84 2.31 -33.09
CA PHE A 436 1.66 3.49 -33.31
C PHE A 436 2.73 3.64 -32.23
N PHE A 437 3.74 4.44 -32.56
CA PHE A 437 4.86 4.78 -31.70
C PHE A 437 4.84 6.29 -31.39
N THR A 438 5.17 6.65 -30.15
CA THR A 438 5.30 8.04 -29.68
C THR A 438 6.18 8.06 -28.43
N THR A 439 6.37 9.23 -27.82
CA THR A 439 6.87 9.34 -26.44
C THR A 439 5.74 9.61 -25.45
N ALA A 440 5.96 9.22 -24.20
CA ALA A 440 5.01 9.41 -23.12
C ALA A 440 5.68 9.65 -21.76
N THR A 441 5.00 10.39 -20.90
CA THR A 441 5.26 10.46 -19.45
C THR A 441 4.11 9.79 -18.70
N ALA A 442 4.34 9.39 -17.45
CA ALA A 442 3.32 8.70 -16.67
C ALA A 442 3.39 9.08 -15.19
N VAL A 443 2.21 9.21 -14.58
CA VAL A 443 2.05 9.47 -13.14
C VAL A 443 1.08 8.48 -12.51
N PRO A 444 1.39 7.96 -11.32
CA PRO A 444 0.50 7.03 -10.63
C PRO A 444 -0.76 7.75 -10.12
N LEU A 445 -1.91 7.07 -10.22
CA LEU A 445 -3.17 7.48 -9.60
C LEU A 445 -3.48 6.56 -8.39
N ALA A 446 -4.72 6.63 -7.87
CA ALA A 446 -5.25 5.57 -7.00
C ALA A 446 -5.04 4.20 -7.65
N ALA A 447 -4.68 3.21 -6.83
CA ALA A 447 -4.49 1.87 -7.34
C ALA A 447 -5.80 1.33 -7.94
N PRO A 448 -5.74 0.52 -9.00
CA PRO A 448 -4.53 0.03 -9.66
C PRO A 448 -3.98 0.96 -10.76
N PHE A 449 -4.50 2.17 -10.97
CA PHE A 449 -4.32 2.91 -12.22
C PHE A 449 -3.12 3.86 -12.24
N SER A 450 -2.70 4.22 -13.45
CA SER A 450 -1.81 5.34 -13.72
C SER A 450 -2.32 6.14 -14.93
N ARG A 451 -2.01 7.43 -14.94
CA ARG A 451 -2.27 8.31 -16.08
C ARG A 451 -1.01 8.42 -16.91
N VAL A 452 -1.17 8.29 -18.22
CA VAL A 452 -0.10 8.45 -19.20
C VAL A 452 -0.44 9.66 -20.07
N GLN A 453 0.49 10.59 -20.19
CA GLN A 453 0.42 11.72 -21.10
C GLN A 453 1.26 11.41 -22.34
N LEU A 454 0.64 11.44 -23.52
CA LEU A 454 1.34 11.26 -24.79
C LEU A 454 1.80 12.62 -25.35
N ASP A 455 3.01 12.67 -25.91
CA ASP A 455 3.56 13.91 -26.49
C ASP A 455 3.26 14.07 -27.99
N GLY A 456 2.92 12.98 -28.68
CA GLY A 456 2.69 12.96 -30.13
C GLY A 456 1.36 13.55 -30.58
N SER A 457 1.24 13.81 -31.89
CA SER A 457 -0.01 14.24 -32.54
C SER A 457 -0.87 13.05 -33.02
N GLN A 458 -0.77 11.90 -32.34
CA GLN A 458 -1.45 10.68 -32.75
C GLN A 458 -2.97 10.81 -32.56
N ASP A 459 -3.74 10.29 -33.53
CA ASP A 459 -5.18 10.24 -33.44
C ASP A 459 -5.60 9.08 -32.52
N LEU A 460 -6.22 9.41 -31.39
CA LEU A 460 -6.68 8.44 -30.39
C LEU A 460 -8.14 8.03 -30.59
N THR A 461 -8.85 8.58 -31.59
CA THR A 461 -10.28 8.33 -31.78
C THR A 461 -10.61 6.87 -32.12
N GLY A 462 -9.63 6.11 -32.62
CA GLY A 462 -9.76 4.67 -32.89
C GLY A 462 -9.51 3.76 -31.67
N LEU A 463 -9.11 4.29 -30.51
CA LEU A 463 -8.83 3.49 -29.32
C LEU A 463 -10.08 3.33 -28.44
N THR A 464 -10.31 2.11 -27.96
CA THR A 464 -11.44 1.78 -27.08
C THR A 464 -11.01 1.69 -25.62
N ALA A 465 -11.83 2.23 -24.72
CA ALA A 465 -11.64 2.24 -23.27
C ALA A 465 -12.11 0.93 -22.59
N ASN A 466 -11.51 -0.21 -22.94
CA ASN A 466 -11.98 -1.52 -22.49
C ASN A 466 -10.88 -2.61 -22.37
N GLN A 467 -9.62 -2.21 -22.15
CA GLN A 467 -8.46 -3.12 -22.05
C GLN A 467 -8.17 -3.93 -23.31
N GLN A 468 -8.76 -3.58 -24.46
CA GLN A 468 -8.46 -4.23 -25.73
C GLN A 468 -7.13 -3.76 -26.35
N TYR A 469 -6.62 -2.62 -25.90
CA TYR A 469 -5.29 -2.11 -26.25
C TYR A 469 -4.41 -2.07 -25.00
N SER A 470 -3.11 -2.26 -25.19
CA SER A 470 -2.07 -2.07 -24.18
C SER A 470 -1.06 -1.04 -24.68
N LEU A 471 -0.48 -0.34 -23.73
CA LEU A 471 0.63 0.57 -23.93
C LEU A 471 1.90 -0.12 -23.44
N TRP A 472 2.88 -0.30 -24.32
CA TRP A 472 4.24 -0.62 -23.95
C TRP A 472 4.99 0.67 -23.65
N LEU A 473 5.64 0.76 -22.50
CA LEU A 473 6.50 1.87 -22.10
C LEU A 473 7.94 1.38 -21.95
N ASP A 474 8.88 2.07 -22.59
CA ASP A 474 10.31 1.80 -22.46
C ASP A 474 10.81 2.15 -21.05
N ASN A 475 11.69 1.31 -20.52
CA ASN A 475 12.34 1.45 -19.23
C ASN A 475 13.85 1.13 -19.35
N GLY A 476 14.53 1.79 -20.30
CA GLY A 476 15.99 1.72 -20.41
C GLY A 476 16.53 0.42 -21.02
N GLY A 477 15.83 -0.14 -22.00
CA GLY A 477 16.27 -1.33 -22.77
C GLY A 477 15.37 -2.56 -22.62
N SER A 478 14.46 -2.54 -21.64
CA SER A 478 13.28 -3.41 -21.53
C SER A 478 12.07 -2.51 -21.31
N GLY A 479 10.87 -2.91 -21.73
CA GLY A 479 9.68 -2.11 -21.47
C GLY A 479 8.48 -2.97 -21.10
N HIS A 480 7.48 -2.33 -20.53
CA HIS A 480 6.37 -3.00 -19.85
C HIS A 480 5.04 -2.72 -20.53
N TRP A 481 4.22 -3.76 -20.71
CA TRP A 481 2.87 -3.65 -21.24
C TRP A 481 1.85 -3.33 -20.14
N TYR A 482 1.07 -2.28 -20.36
CA TYR A 482 0.01 -1.81 -19.48
C TYR A 482 -1.34 -1.75 -20.23
N PRO A 483 -2.35 -2.53 -19.81
CA PRO A 483 -3.68 -2.49 -20.43
C PRO A 483 -4.33 -1.12 -20.30
N ILE A 484 -4.84 -0.57 -21.41
CA ILE A 484 -5.50 0.74 -21.46
C ILE A 484 -6.96 0.61 -21.01
N THR A 485 -7.35 1.34 -19.98
CA THR A 485 -8.71 1.31 -19.41
C THR A 485 -9.55 2.52 -19.76
N ALA A 486 -8.92 3.67 -20.03
CA ALA A 486 -9.62 4.87 -20.47
C ALA A 486 -8.77 5.69 -21.45
N VAL A 487 -9.44 6.44 -22.32
CA VAL A 487 -8.83 7.28 -23.34
C VAL A 487 -9.49 8.65 -23.28
N ASP A 488 -8.70 9.70 -23.07
CA ASP A 488 -9.10 11.09 -23.28
C ASP A 488 -8.36 11.60 -24.52
N ALA A 489 -9.03 11.51 -25.66
CA ALA A 489 -8.47 11.94 -26.94
C ALA A 489 -8.22 13.46 -26.99
N SER A 490 -8.98 14.26 -26.23
CA SER A 490 -8.86 15.71 -26.23
C SER A 490 -7.63 16.18 -25.46
N ALA A 491 -7.36 15.55 -24.31
CA ALA A 491 -6.18 15.81 -23.49
C ALA A 491 -4.94 14.99 -23.91
N ARG A 492 -5.11 14.04 -24.84
CA ARG A 492 -4.09 13.05 -25.24
C ARG A 492 -3.58 12.22 -24.07
N GLN A 493 -4.52 11.82 -23.22
CA GLN A 493 -4.24 11.06 -22.02
C GLN A 493 -4.81 9.66 -22.13
N LEU A 494 -4.03 8.68 -21.67
CA LEU A 494 -4.48 7.31 -21.47
C LEU A 494 -4.51 7.03 -19.97
N THR A 495 -5.48 6.25 -19.53
CA THR A 495 -5.43 5.60 -18.22
C THR A 495 -5.08 4.15 -18.43
N VAL A 496 -4.08 3.66 -17.71
CA VAL A 496 -3.62 2.28 -17.81
C VAL A 496 -3.75 1.57 -16.48
N THR A 497 -3.92 0.25 -16.51
CA THR A 497 -3.86 -0.59 -15.32
C THR A 497 -2.41 -0.90 -14.97
N GLY A 498 -2.02 -0.53 -13.75
CA GLY A 498 -0.69 -0.70 -13.21
C GLY A 498 -0.09 0.60 -12.68
N GLU A 499 0.88 0.48 -11.80
CA GLU A 499 1.68 1.61 -11.30
C GLU A 499 2.78 1.95 -12.28
N VAL A 500 2.80 3.21 -12.70
CA VAL A 500 3.78 3.75 -13.62
C VAL A 500 4.14 5.14 -13.17
N GLU A 501 5.43 5.37 -12.93
CA GLU A 501 5.98 6.68 -12.61
C GLU A 501 7.16 6.94 -13.54
N ILE A 502 6.94 7.82 -14.53
CA ILE A 502 7.91 8.18 -15.56
C ILE A 502 7.89 9.70 -15.71
N SER A 503 8.91 10.35 -15.12
CA SER A 503 9.02 11.80 -15.05
C SER A 503 9.58 12.46 -16.31
N SER A 504 10.22 11.67 -17.18
CA SER A 504 10.82 12.14 -18.44
C SER A 504 10.27 11.33 -19.62
N PRO A 505 9.98 11.95 -20.78
CA PRO A 505 9.42 11.23 -21.92
C PRO A 505 10.23 10.00 -22.32
N VAL A 506 9.58 8.84 -22.38
CA VAL A 506 10.15 7.57 -22.87
C VAL A 506 9.45 7.14 -24.15
N SER A 507 10.13 6.33 -24.96
CA SER A 507 9.51 5.69 -26.12
C SER A 507 8.35 4.80 -25.67
N CYS A 508 7.24 4.83 -26.40
CA CYS A 508 6.10 3.97 -26.14
C CYS A 508 5.47 3.45 -27.43
N ARG A 509 4.80 2.31 -27.32
CA ARG A 509 4.08 1.66 -28.40
C ARG A 509 2.68 1.31 -27.92
N VAL A 510 1.65 1.72 -28.65
CA VAL A 510 0.28 1.23 -28.42
C VAL A 510 0.04 0.06 -29.35
N ALA A 511 -0.49 -1.04 -28.84
CA ALA A 511 -0.87 -2.21 -29.62
C ALA A 511 -2.07 -2.92 -29.00
N ARG A 512 -2.59 -3.95 -29.67
CA ARG A 512 -3.68 -4.79 -29.13
C ARG A 512 -3.19 -5.58 -27.91
N THR A 513 -4.01 -5.66 -26.88
CA THR A 513 -3.79 -6.47 -25.68
C THR A 513 -4.00 -7.95 -25.98
N LEU A 514 -3.22 -8.84 -25.36
CA LEU A 514 -3.51 -10.27 -25.34
C LEU A 514 -4.82 -10.57 -24.58
N ARG A 515 -5.66 -11.45 -25.13
CA ARG A 515 -6.88 -11.89 -24.43
C ARG A 515 -6.61 -12.81 -23.24
N ARG A 516 -5.49 -13.52 -23.28
CA ARG A 516 -5.10 -14.52 -22.29
C ARG A 516 -3.67 -14.22 -21.86
N TYR A 517 -3.51 -13.78 -20.62
CA TYR A 517 -2.19 -13.54 -20.05
C TYR A 517 -2.21 -13.56 -18.53
N VAL A 518 -1.07 -13.90 -17.95
CA VAL A 518 -0.77 -13.64 -16.53
C VAL A 518 0.49 -12.79 -16.49
N ASN A 519 0.33 -11.55 -16.02
CA ASN A 519 1.44 -10.62 -15.88
C ASN A 519 1.64 -10.29 -14.40
N ILE A 520 2.83 -10.59 -13.87
CA ILE A 520 3.24 -10.34 -12.49
C ILE A 520 4.35 -9.30 -12.50
N ARG A 521 4.10 -8.17 -11.84
CA ARG A 521 5.02 -7.03 -11.71
C ARG A 521 5.44 -6.92 -10.25
N GLY A 522 6.48 -7.66 -9.89
CA GLY A 522 6.95 -7.84 -8.54
C GLY A 522 7.63 -9.20 -8.36
N PRO A 523 8.27 -9.44 -7.21
CA PRO A 523 8.92 -10.72 -6.95
C PRO A 523 7.88 -11.83 -6.76
N LEU A 524 8.16 -13.01 -7.30
CA LEU A 524 7.42 -14.25 -7.05
C LEU A 524 8.29 -15.21 -6.24
N SER A 525 7.78 -15.71 -5.12
CA SER A 525 8.52 -16.62 -4.24
C SER A 525 7.67 -17.82 -3.86
N GLY A 526 8.25 -19.02 -3.98
CA GLY A 526 7.66 -20.28 -3.54
C GLY A 526 8.65 -21.44 -3.60
N ASP A 527 8.18 -22.67 -3.49
CA ASP A 527 9.00 -23.85 -3.79
C ASP A 527 9.15 -24.05 -5.30
N SER A 528 8.10 -23.82 -6.10
CA SER A 528 8.22 -23.98 -7.55
C SER A 528 7.37 -23.05 -8.41
N LEU A 529 7.84 -22.84 -9.64
CA LEU A 529 7.08 -22.20 -10.72
C LEU A 529 6.94 -23.16 -11.91
N GLN A 530 5.71 -23.57 -12.20
CA GLN A 530 5.38 -24.51 -13.28
C GLN A 530 4.42 -23.84 -14.27
N ILE A 531 4.96 -23.32 -15.37
CA ILE A 531 4.12 -22.87 -16.49
C ILE A 531 4.02 -24.01 -17.50
N SER A 532 2.79 -24.29 -17.91
CA SER A 532 2.41 -25.31 -18.89
C SER A 532 1.98 -24.67 -20.21
N ARG A 533 2.29 -25.35 -21.31
CA ARG A 533 2.41 -24.75 -22.65
C ARG A 533 1.09 -24.59 -23.39
N THR A 534 1.14 -23.77 -24.43
CA THR A 534 0.04 -23.55 -25.38
C THR A 534 -0.10 -24.72 -26.35
N VAL A 535 -1.31 -24.93 -26.89
CA VAL A 535 -1.60 -26.03 -27.83
C VAL A 535 -0.86 -25.84 -29.15
N LYS A 536 -0.61 -24.59 -29.55
CA LYS A 536 0.08 -24.27 -30.81
C LYS A 536 1.51 -24.84 -30.88
N TRP A 537 2.26 -24.80 -29.77
CA TRP A 537 3.62 -25.36 -29.73
C TRP A 537 3.64 -26.89 -29.63
N GLU A 538 2.55 -27.52 -29.18
CA GLU A 538 2.43 -28.98 -29.04
C GLU A 538 1.92 -29.69 -30.30
N ALA A 539 1.12 -28.99 -31.10
CA ALA A 539 0.47 -29.57 -32.28
C ALA A 539 1.47 -30.18 -33.28
N PRO A 540 2.62 -29.54 -33.58
CA PRO A 540 3.59 -30.11 -34.51
C PRO A 540 4.29 -31.35 -33.94
N SER A 541 4.34 -32.43 -34.72
CA SER A 541 5.13 -33.61 -34.37
C SER A 541 6.63 -33.37 -34.56
N SER A 542 7.47 -34.25 -34.02
CA SER A 542 8.93 -34.20 -34.22
C SER A 542 9.33 -34.20 -35.71
N PHE A 543 8.56 -34.89 -36.54
CA PHE A 543 8.73 -34.87 -37.99
C PHE A 543 8.45 -33.48 -38.58
N VAL A 544 7.35 -32.84 -38.19
CA VAL A 544 7.01 -31.48 -38.64
C VAL A 544 8.10 -30.50 -38.23
N TRP A 545 8.58 -30.54 -36.99
CA TRP A 545 9.69 -29.71 -36.53
C TRP A 545 10.98 -29.92 -37.34
N SER A 546 11.25 -31.16 -37.76
CA SER A 546 12.40 -31.47 -38.60
C SER A 546 12.25 -30.87 -40.01
N LEU A 547 11.05 -30.87 -40.57
CA LEU A 547 10.75 -30.18 -41.84
C LEU A 547 10.91 -28.67 -41.69
N VAL A 548 10.36 -28.07 -40.63
CA VAL A 548 10.50 -26.62 -40.36
C VAL A 548 11.97 -26.21 -40.33
N ARG A 549 12.82 -26.99 -39.65
CA ARG A 549 14.27 -26.75 -39.63
C ARG A 549 14.95 -26.93 -40.98
N TYR A 550 14.53 -27.93 -41.76
CA TYR A 550 15.07 -28.15 -43.10
C TYR A 550 14.77 -26.97 -44.02
N TYR A 551 13.51 -26.51 -44.06
CA TYR A 551 13.11 -25.36 -44.89
C TYR A 551 13.74 -24.05 -44.43
N TRP A 552 13.92 -23.86 -43.12
CA TRP A 552 14.70 -22.73 -42.60
C TRP A 552 16.11 -22.68 -43.18
N GLY A 553 16.79 -23.83 -43.26
CA GLY A 553 18.11 -23.93 -43.88
C GLY A 553 18.09 -23.50 -45.35
N GLN A 554 17.14 -24.04 -46.14
CA GLN A 554 16.96 -23.68 -47.54
C GLN A 554 16.62 -22.19 -47.74
N TYR A 555 15.79 -21.63 -46.87
CA TYR A 555 15.42 -20.22 -46.89
C TYR A 555 16.64 -19.31 -46.65
N ASN A 556 17.50 -19.67 -45.69
CA ASN A 556 18.73 -18.93 -45.44
C ASN A 556 19.77 -19.08 -46.56
N ASP A 557 19.91 -20.27 -47.16
CA ASP A 557 20.77 -20.47 -48.34
C ASP A 557 20.32 -19.58 -49.50
N TYR A 558 18.99 -19.50 -49.73
CA TYR A 558 18.41 -18.62 -50.73
C TYR A 558 18.68 -17.14 -50.42
N ARG A 559 18.43 -16.67 -49.20
CA ARG A 559 18.71 -15.27 -48.78
C ARG A 559 20.18 -14.91 -48.99
N GLN A 560 21.10 -15.78 -48.59
CA GLN A 560 22.52 -15.57 -48.81
C GLN A 560 22.86 -15.46 -50.30
N SER A 561 22.22 -16.26 -51.17
CA SER A 561 22.39 -16.15 -52.63
C SER A 561 21.91 -14.81 -53.22
N GLN A 562 20.95 -14.15 -52.55
CA GLN A 562 20.46 -12.81 -52.91
C GLN A 562 21.25 -11.67 -52.24
N GLY A 563 22.21 -12.00 -51.37
CA GLY A 563 22.96 -11.02 -50.58
C GLY A 563 22.24 -10.54 -49.31
N ASP A 564 21.11 -11.17 -48.96
CA ASP A 564 20.36 -10.87 -47.74
C ASP A 564 20.98 -11.57 -46.51
N PRO A 565 20.92 -10.95 -45.32
CA PRO A 565 21.38 -11.59 -44.09
C PRO A 565 20.49 -12.80 -43.74
N PRO A 566 21.06 -13.86 -43.12
CA PRO A 566 20.29 -14.99 -42.65
C PRO A 566 19.35 -14.59 -41.51
N VAL A 567 18.21 -15.29 -41.44
CA VAL A 567 17.19 -15.11 -40.41
C VAL A 567 17.36 -16.16 -39.32
N GLY A 568 17.15 -15.74 -38.07
CA GLY A 568 17.15 -16.63 -36.90
C GLY A 568 16.07 -17.70 -36.99
N PHE A 569 16.31 -18.87 -36.39
CA PHE A 569 15.31 -19.95 -36.41
C PHE A 569 14.03 -19.56 -35.67
N ASP A 570 14.14 -18.78 -34.60
CA ASP A 570 13.03 -18.23 -33.83
C ASP A 570 12.15 -17.28 -34.67
N GLU A 571 12.76 -16.36 -35.42
CA GLU A 571 12.06 -15.45 -36.33
C GLU A 571 11.35 -16.21 -37.45
N TYR A 572 12.04 -17.20 -38.02
CA TYR A 572 11.46 -18.03 -39.06
C TYR A 572 10.21 -18.75 -38.56
N VAL A 573 10.30 -19.44 -37.42
CA VAL A 573 9.18 -20.18 -36.80
C VAL A 573 7.97 -19.27 -36.48
N ALA A 574 8.23 -17.99 -36.16
CA ALA A 574 7.19 -17.00 -35.93
C ALA A 574 6.50 -16.50 -37.21
N SER A 575 7.15 -16.64 -38.36
CA SER A 575 6.60 -16.19 -39.64
C SER A 575 5.49 -17.10 -40.16
N ASN A 576 4.60 -16.55 -41.00
CA ASN A 576 3.56 -17.31 -41.69
C ASN A 576 4.08 -18.06 -42.92
N GLU A 577 5.37 -17.92 -43.23
CA GLU A 577 5.98 -18.40 -44.48
C GLU A 577 6.71 -19.75 -44.32
N VAL A 578 6.60 -20.36 -43.14
CA VAL A 578 7.35 -21.57 -42.77
C VAL A 578 6.98 -22.78 -43.61
N LEU A 579 5.67 -23.06 -43.72
CA LEU A 579 5.08 -24.21 -44.42
C LEU A 579 3.64 -23.88 -44.82
N VAL A 580 3.12 -24.54 -45.85
CA VAL A 580 1.69 -24.44 -46.22
C VAL A 580 0.83 -24.89 -45.04
N GLY A 581 -0.06 -24.02 -44.56
CA GLY A 581 -0.91 -24.27 -43.39
C GLY A 581 -0.26 -23.93 -42.04
N TRP A 582 0.98 -23.42 -42.04
CA TRP A 582 1.60 -22.84 -40.85
C TRP A 582 1.06 -21.42 -40.63
N SER A 583 0.65 -21.11 -39.41
CA SER A 583 0.03 -19.81 -39.07
C SER A 583 0.94 -18.92 -38.22
N GLY A 584 2.25 -19.19 -38.25
CA GLY A 584 3.24 -18.57 -37.37
C GLY A 584 3.06 -19.03 -35.93
N LEU A 585 4.16 -19.06 -35.16
CA LEU A 585 4.05 -19.19 -33.71
C LEU A 585 4.27 -17.84 -33.04
N PRO A 586 3.39 -17.46 -32.10
CA PRO A 586 3.55 -16.23 -31.35
C PRO A 586 4.83 -16.27 -30.52
N LEU A 587 5.52 -15.14 -30.44
CA LEU A 587 6.68 -14.97 -29.56
C LEU A 587 6.40 -14.04 -28.38
N ASP A 588 5.23 -13.39 -28.35
CA ASP A 588 4.84 -12.56 -27.21
C ASP A 588 4.47 -13.45 -26.02
N PRO A 589 4.80 -13.03 -24.78
CA PRO A 589 4.66 -13.87 -23.62
C PRO A 589 3.22 -13.82 -23.14
N THR A 590 2.64 -14.99 -22.90
CA THR A 590 1.34 -15.13 -22.25
C THR A 590 1.49 -15.29 -20.74
N PHE A 591 2.70 -15.66 -20.26
CA PHE A 591 3.10 -15.46 -18.87
C PHE A 591 4.30 -14.51 -18.80
N HIS A 592 4.20 -13.43 -18.04
CA HIS A 592 5.28 -12.46 -17.86
C HIS A 592 5.50 -12.19 -16.37
N LEU A 593 6.71 -12.46 -15.88
CA LEU A 593 7.17 -12.06 -14.56
C LEU A 593 8.21 -10.96 -14.71
N GLN A 594 7.96 -9.80 -14.12
CA GLN A 594 8.78 -8.60 -14.23
C GLN A 594 9.27 -8.17 -12.86
N TYR A 595 10.58 -8.02 -12.71
CA TYR A 595 11.16 -7.51 -11.48
C TYR A 595 11.09 -5.99 -11.38
N ALA A 596 10.21 -5.50 -10.51
CA ALA A 596 10.12 -4.09 -10.13
C ALA A 596 10.98 -3.80 -8.88
N GLY A 597 12.30 -3.97 -9.01
CA GLY A 597 13.28 -4.04 -7.90
C GLY A 597 13.45 -2.82 -6.99
N GLU A 598 12.64 -1.78 -7.18
CA GLU A 598 12.69 -0.55 -6.40
C GLU A 598 11.77 -0.60 -5.16
N LYS A 599 10.80 -1.52 -5.13
CA LYS A 599 9.78 -1.59 -4.07
C LYS A 599 10.18 -2.55 -2.96
N LYS A 600 10.10 -2.11 -1.70
CA LYS A 600 10.30 -2.97 -0.52
C LYS A 600 8.99 -3.59 -0.06
N TYR A 601 9.01 -4.90 0.16
CA TYR A 601 7.89 -5.66 0.70
C TYR A 601 8.14 -6.09 2.15
N ARG A 602 7.08 -6.08 2.96
CA ARG A 602 7.04 -6.65 4.31
C ARG A 602 6.23 -7.93 4.29
N TRP A 603 6.74 -8.98 4.93
CA TRP A 603 6.12 -10.31 4.93
C TRP A 603 4.68 -10.29 5.44
N SER A 604 4.45 -9.61 6.57
CA SER A 604 3.14 -9.43 7.18
C SER A 604 3.13 -8.11 7.96
N PRO A 605 1.94 -7.59 8.33
CA PRO A 605 1.84 -6.56 9.35
C PRO A 605 2.46 -6.98 10.70
N PRO A 606 2.85 -6.04 11.58
CA PRO A 606 2.86 -4.59 11.34
C PRO A 606 3.94 -4.14 10.35
N LEU A 607 3.71 -3.01 9.69
CA LEU A 607 4.67 -2.43 8.75
C LEU A 607 5.82 -1.71 9.45
N PHE A 608 5.52 -1.12 10.61
CA PHE A 608 6.47 -0.31 11.36
C PHE A 608 6.66 -0.80 12.80
N ARG A 609 7.84 -0.51 13.34
CA ARG A 609 8.21 -0.72 14.73
C ARG A 609 9.04 0.46 15.20
N ALA A 610 8.82 0.88 16.44
CA ALA A 610 9.59 1.97 17.03
C ALA A 610 11.10 1.61 17.05
N TRP A 611 11.93 2.54 16.59
CA TRP A 611 13.38 2.41 16.75
C TRP A 611 13.80 2.35 18.22
N ASN A 612 14.63 1.38 18.56
CA ASN A 612 15.23 1.24 19.88
C ASN A 612 16.73 0.97 19.72
N SER A 613 17.58 1.99 19.89
CA SER A 613 19.03 1.78 19.96
C SER A 613 19.45 1.45 21.39
N THR A 614 20.24 0.40 21.54
CA THR A 614 20.92 0.06 22.81
C THR A 614 22.17 0.93 23.05
N THR A 615 22.62 1.65 22.04
CA THR A 615 23.69 2.66 22.11
C THR A 615 23.13 3.99 22.61
N GLU A 616 23.85 4.66 23.52
CA GLU A 616 23.48 5.87 24.29
C GLU A 616 23.27 7.16 23.43
N HIS A 617 22.56 7.10 22.30
CA HIS A 617 22.13 8.28 21.55
C HIS A 617 20.62 8.45 21.69
N VAL A 618 20.26 9.10 22.79
CA VAL A 618 18.90 9.24 23.35
C VAL A 618 17.94 10.20 22.61
N PRO A 619 18.30 11.12 21.68
CA PRO A 619 17.29 12.06 21.15
C PRO A 619 16.35 11.49 20.07
N HIS A 620 16.57 10.26 19.58
CA HIS A 620 15.83 9.73 18.41
C HIS A 620 15.26 8.30 18.59
N SER A 621 15.15 7.80 19.82
CA SER A 621 14.45 6.53 20.09
C SER A 621 12.92 6.69 20.01
N GLY A 622 12.16 5.63 19.74
CA GLY A 622 10.69 5.69 19.65
C GLY A 622 10.15 6.06 18.26
N TYR A 623 8.82 6.15 18.11
CA TYR A 623 8.16 6.60 16.88
C TYR A 623 8.23 8.11 16.70
N ARG A 624 8.11 8.57 15.45
CA ARG A 624 7.99 9.98 15.10
C ARG A 624 6.53 10.40 14.90
N TRP A 625 6.17 11.49 15.56
CA TRP A 625 4.82 12.02 15.61
C TRP A 625 4.81 13.52 15.35
N THR A 626 3.94 13.93 14.43
CA THR A 626 3.69 15.34 14.09
C THR A 626 2.31 15.73 14.60
N VAL A 627 2.21 16.88 15.28
CA VAL A 627 0.94 17.40 15.80
C VAL A 627 0.17 18.02 14.65
N VAL A 628 -1.06 17.53 14.42
CA VAL A 628 -1.96 18.01 13.36
C VAL A 628 -2.92 19.05 13.94
N SER A 629 -3.48 18.79 15.11
CA SER A 629 -4.41 19.70 15.78
C SER A 629 -4.24 19.68 17.30
N TRP A 630 -4.54 20.82 17.93
CA TRP A 630 -4.57 20.98 19.37
C TRP A 630 -5.83 21.76 19.74
N ARG A 631 -6.69 21.18 20.56
CA ARG A 631 -7.96 21.78 20.96
C ARG A 631 -8.13 21.68 22.47
N GLU A 632 -8.53 22.80 23.06
CA GLU A 632 -8.87 22.88 24.47
C GLU A 632 -10.40 22.95 24.61
N VAL A 633 -10.98 21.93 25.24
CA VAL A 633 -12.42 21.80 25.42
C VAL A 633 -12.78 22.21 26.86
N PRO A 634 -13.68 23.19 27.03
CA PRO A 634 -14.03 23.72 28.33
C PRO A 634 -14.87 22.78 29.20
#